data_AF-A0A847CMY9-F1
#
_entry.id   AF-A0A847CMY9-F1
#
_cell.length_a   1.000
_cell.length_b   1.000
_cell.length_c   1.000
_cell.angle_alpha   90.00
_cell.angle_beta   90.00
_cell.angle_gamma   90.00
#
_symmetry.space_group_name_H-M   'P 1'
#
loop_
_entity.id
_entity.type
_entity.pdbx_description
1 polymer ?
#
loop_
_entity_poly.entity_id
_entity_poly.type
_entity_poly.pdbx_seq_one_letter_code
_entity_poly.pdbx_strand_id
1 'polypeptide(L)'
;MSQEQPPELPPELSQDLNSLDVVRRRVLAIGFLTIVLHGVVALIWLGVIYRNDGRTSDSVIMFVMSAVVALVSYAVTRVILGQKIWSPIWILVSLAPTVIAVLWR
;
A
#
# COMPACT_ATOMS: atom_id res chain seq x y z
N MET A 1 18.96 15.99 -39.42
CA MET A 1 18.56 14.98 -38.42
C MET A 1 17.17 14.50 -38.77
N SER A 2 17.06 13.37 -39.49
CA SER A 2 15.75 12.76 -39.77
C SER A 2 15.25 12.15 -38.46
N GLN A 3 14.08 12.61 -38.00
CA GLN A 3 13.36 11.98 -36.90
C GLN A 3 12.88 10.61 -37.42
N GLU A 4 13.55 9.53 -37.02
CA GLU A 4 12.99 8.19 -37.19
C GLU A 4 11.77 8.10 -36.29
N GLN A 5 10.60 8.32 -36.88
CA GLN A 5 9.33 8.13 -36.21
C GLN A 5 9.24 6.65 -35.83
N PRO A 6 9.13 6.32 -34.53
CA PRO A 6 9.11 4.93 -34.10
C PRO A 6 7.96 4.20 -34.82
N PRO A 7 8.16 2.94 -35.22
CA PRO A 7 7.17 2.19 -35.97
C PRO A 7 5.85 2.19 -35.21
N GLU A 8 4.80 2.72 -35.84
CA GLU A 8 3.47 2.76 -35.27
C GLU A 8 2.98 1.32 -35.14
N LEU A 9 2.79 0.87 -33.90
CA LEU A 9 2.38 -0.51 -33.64
C LEU A 9 0.97 -0.74 -34.21
N PRO A 10 0.70 -1.94 -34.77
CA PRO A 10 -0.65 -2.31 -35.17
C PRO A 10 -1.65 -2.05 -34.03
N PRO A 11 -2.84 -1.50 -34.32
CA PRO A 11 -3.80 -1.08 -33.30
C PRO A 11 -4.18 -2.22 -32.35
N GLU A 12 -4.26 -3.46 -32.84
CA GLU A 12 -4.56 -4.64 -32.02
C GLU A 12 -3.46 -4.94 -30.99
N LEU A 13 -2.17 -4.88 -31.39
CA LEU A 13 -1.06 -5.06 -30.46
C LEU A 13 -1.00 -3.95 -29.40
N SER A 14 -1.36 -2.72 -29.76
CA SER A 14 -1.40 -1.59 -28.82
C SER A 14 -2.52 -1.75 -27.78
N GLN A 15 -3.67 -2.29 -28.18
CA GLN A 15 -4.79 -2.58 -27.26
C GLN A 15 -4.45 -3.73 -26.30
N ASP A 16 -3.83 -4.79 -26.80
CA ASP A 16 -3.41 -5.93 -25.99
C ASP A 16 -2.42 -5.52 -24.91
N LEU A 17 -1.40 -4.73 -25.27
CA LEU A 17 -0.41 -4.23 -24.30
C LEU A 17 -1.04 -3.34 -23.23
N ASN A 18 -1.99 -2.48 -23.60
CA ASN A 18 -2.73 -1.66 -22.65
C ASN A 18 -3.55 -2.50 -21.66
N SER A 19 -4.20 -3.55 -22.15
CA SER A 19 -4.99 -4.45 -21.30
C SER A 19 -4.10 -5.19 -20.29
N LEU A 20 -2.91 -5.63 -20.72
CA LEU A 20 -1.92 -6.29 -19.88
C LEU A 20 -1.37 -5.37 -18.80
N ASP A 21 -1.11 -4.09 -19.13
CA ASP A 21 -0.65 -3.11 -18.15
C ASP A 21 -1.69 -2.82 -17.06
N VAL A 22 -2.98 -2.79 -17.42
CA VAL A 22 -4.06 -2.64 -16.43
C VAL A 22 -4.10 -3.82 -15.47
N VAL A 23 -4.01 -5.05 -15.99
CA VAL A 23 -4.00 -6.26 -15.16
C VAL A 23 -2.74 -6.30 -14.28
N ARG A 24 -1.56 -6.03 -14.86
CA ARG A 24 -0.28 -5.98 -14.14
C ARG A 24 -0.35 -5.00 -12.96
N ARG A 25 -0.85 -3.78 -13.16
CA ARG A 25 -0.99 -2.78 -12.09
C ARG A 25 -1.92 -3.26 -10.99
N ARG A 26 -3.04 -3.90 -11.33
CA ARG A 26 -3.97 -4.46 -10.34
C ARG A 26 -3.36 -5.62 -9.55
N VAL A 27 -2.70 -6.55 -10.22
CA VAL A 27 -2.03 -7.69 -9.57
C VAL A 27 -0.92 -7.21 -8.63
N LEU A 28 -0.08 -6.26 -9.07
CA LEU A 28 0.94 -5.65 -8.22
C LEU A 28 0.32 -4.95 -7.00
N ALA A 29 -0.78 -4.24 -7.19
CA ALA A 29 -1.46 -3.57 -6.09
C ALA A 29 -2.07 -4.54 -5.08
N ILE A 30 -2.67 -5.64 -5.54
CA ILE A 30 -3.22 -6.69 -4.68
C ILE A 30 -2.08 -7.38 -3.92
N GLY A 31 -1.01 -7.77 -4.62
CA GLY A 31 0.16 -8.40 -3.99
C GLY A 31 0.79 -7.49 -2.93
N PHE A 32 0.95 -6.21 -3.25
CA PHE A 32 1.46 -5.22 -2.31
C PHE A 32 0.52 -5.04 -1.11
N LEU A 33 -0.79 -4.95 -1.33
CA LEU A 33 -1.79 -4.84 -0.26
C LEU A 33 -1.71 -6.02 0.72
N THR A 34 -1.56 -7.24 0.21
CA THR A 34 -1.42 -8.45 1.05
C THR A 34 -0.18 -8.39 1.94
N ILE A 35 0.97 -7.99 1.39
CA ILE A 35 2.23 -7.84 2.15
C ILE A 35 2.07 -6.78 3.25
N VAL A 36 1.40 -5.67 2.93
CA VAL A 36 1.16 -4.58 3.86
C VAL A 36 0.25 -4.99 5.00
N LEU A 37 -0.87 -5.65 4.69
CA LEU A 37 -1.78 -6.16 5.72
C LEU A 37 -1.04 -7.11 6.67
N HIS A 38 -0.17 -7.96 6.13
CA HIS A 38 0.66 -8.84 6.94
C HIS A 38 1.59 -8.06 7.88
N GLY A 39 2.28 -7.03 7.37
CA GLY A 39 3.17 -6.18 8.17
C GLY A 39 2.43 -5.39 9.26
N VAL A 40 1.28 -4.81 8.94
CA VAL A 40 0.46 -4.05 9.91
C VAL A 40 -0.06 -4.96 11.02
N VAL A 41 -0.59 -6.13 10.67
CA VAL A 41 -1.06 -7.11 11.66
C VAL A 41 0.09 -7.59 12.53
N ALA A 42 1.25 -7.89 11.95
CA ALA A 42 2.43 -8.32 12.70
C ALA A 42 2.88 -7.25 13.72
N LEU A 43 2.93 -5.97 13.33
CA LEU A 43 3.32 -4.88 14.21
C LEU A 43 2.32 -4.65 15.36
N ILE A 44 1.02 -4.76 15.09
CA ILE A 44 -0.01 -4.68 16.15
C ILE A 44 0.17 -5.84 17.14
N TRP A 45 0.38 -7.06 16.65
CA TRP A 45 0.57 -8.23 17.49
C TRP A 45 1.84 -8.12 18.35
N LEU A 46 2.94 -7.63 17.77
CA LEU A 46 4.18 -7.35 18.51
C LEU A 46 3.96 -6.30 19.60
N GLY A 47 3.19 -5.24 19.31
CA GLY A 47 2.82 -4.22 20.29
C GLY A 47 2.04 -4.78 21.48
N VAL A 48 1.15 -5.75 21.25
CA VAL A 48 0.41 -6.44 22.31
C VAL A 48 1.34 -7.30 23.17
N ILE A 49 2.26 -8.07 22.55
CA ILE A 49 3.27 -8.86 23.28
C ILE A 49 4.10 -7.96 24.20
N TYR A 50 4.69 -6.88 23.66
CA TYR A 50 5.55 -5.99 24.45
C TYR A 50 4.79 -5.29 25.59
N ARG A 51 3.50 -5.02 25.42
CA ARG A 51 2.67 -4.48 26.50
C ARG A 51 2.49 -5.49 27.63
N ASN A 52 2.26 -6.77 27.31
CA ASN A 52 2.15 -7.83 28.32
C ASN A 52 3.47 -8.07 29.07
N ASP A 53 4.62 -7.84 28.42
CA ASP A 53 5.94 -7.96 29.03
C ASP A 53 6.37 -6.72 29.86
N GLY A 54 5.46 -5.76 30.07
CA GLY A 54 5.75 -4.51 30.81
C GLY A 54 6.61 -3.50 30.05
N ARG A 55 6.95 -3.76 28.78
CA ARG A 55 7.73 -2.88 27.89
C ARG A 55 6.81 -1.91 27.15
N THR A 56 6.12 -1.05 27.89
CA THR A 56 5.17 -0.07 27.36
C THR A 56 5.78 0.89 26.35
N SER A 57 7.06 1.28 26.51
CA SER A 57 7.80 2.09 25.53
C SER A 57 7.86 1.42 24.15
N ASP A 58 8.23 0.15 24.10
CA ASP A 58 8.43 -0.59 22.85
C ASP A 58 7.09 -0.88 22.16
N SER A 59 6.03 -1.09 22.95
CA SER A 59 4.67 -1.19 22.44
C SER A 59 4.23 0.08 21.69
N VAL A 60 4.55 1.27 22.23
CA VAL A 60 4.25 2.55 21.58
C VAL A 60 5.07 2.72 20.31
N ILE A 61 6.35 2.32 20.30
CA ILE A 61 7.20 2.37 19.10
C ILE A 61 6.61 1.49 17.99
N MET A 62 6.20 0.25 18.32
CA MET A 62 5.58 -0.66 17.34
C MET A 62 4.27 -0.11 16.78
N PHE A 63 3.48 0.56 17.62
CA PHE A 63 2.27 1.26 17.18
C PHE A 63 2.57 2.39 16.20
N VAL A 64 3.56 3.24 16.50
CA VAL A 64 3.98 4.33 15.60
C VAL A 64 4.50 3.76 14.28
N MET A 65 5.29 2.69 14.31
CA MET A 65 5.79 2.03 13.10
C MET A 65 4.66 1.44 12.26
N SER A 66 3.60 0.91 12.88
CA SER A 66 2.41 0.43 12.18
C SER A 66 1.71 1.56 11.41
N ALA A 67 1.57 2.74 12.02
CA ALA A 67 1.01 3.92 11.36
C ALA A 67 1.88 4.41 10.19
N VAL A 68 3.21 4.40 10.33
CA VAL A 68 4.15 4.76 9.26
C VAL A 68 4.03 3.79 8.09
N VAL A 69 4.00 2.47 8.37
CA VAL A 69 3.82 1.45 7.34
C VAL A 69 2.49 1.69 6.60
N ALA A 70 1.39 1.91 7.31
CA ALA A 70 0.09 2.17 6.68
C ALA A 70 0.12 3.37 5.71
N LEU A 71 0.80 4.46 6.06
CA LEU A 71 0.93 5.65 5.22
C LEU A 71 1.81 5.40 3.98
N VAL A 72 2.96 4.74 4.16
CA VAL A 72 3.84 4.36 3.05
C VAL A 72 3.10 3.45 2.07
N SER A 73 2.35 2.49 2.61
CA SER A 73 1.56 1.56 1.81
C SER A 73 0.48 2.26 1.01
N TYR A 74 -0.25 3.18 1.62
CA TYR A 74 -1.21 4.00 0.91
C TYR A 74 -0.56 4.73 -0.28
N ALA A 75 0.59 5.39 -0.06
CA ALA A 75 1.30 6.11 -1.11
C ALA A 75 1.72 5.18 -2.26
N VAL A 76 2.32 4.03 -1.94
CA VAL A 76 2.80 3.05 -2.94
C VAL A 76 1.64 2.45 -3.73
N THR A 77 0.54 2.05 -3.08
CA THR A 77 -0.65 1.54 -3.78
C THR A 77 -1.21 2.56 -4.75
N ARG A 78 -1.28 3.85 -4.38
CA ARG A 78 -1.77 4.92 -5.28
C ARG A 78 -0.84 5.14 -6.46
N VAL A 79 0.48 5.06 -6.26
CA VAL A 79 1.47 5.11 -7.33
C VAL A 79 1.31 3.93 -8.30
N ILE A 80 1.16 2.70 -7.78
CA ILE A 80 0.96 1.50 -8.60
C ILE A 80 -0.32 1.59 -9.44
N LEU A 81 -1.41 2.12 -8.86
CA LEU A 81 -2.68 2.28 -9.58
C LEU A 81 -2.68 3.47 -10.55
N GLY A 82 -1.67 4.34 -10.53
CA GLY A 82 -1.66 5.60 -11.29
C GLY A 82 -2.79 6.54 -10.88
N GLN A 83 -3.28 6.45 -9.64
CA GLN A 83 -4.35 7.28 -9.12
C GLN A 83 -3.80 8.45 -8.28
N LYS A 84 -4.57 9.54 -8.20
CA LYS A 84 -4.16 10.76 -7.48
C LYS A 84 -3.79 10.45 -6.03
N ILE A 85 -2.55 10.69 -5.63
CA ILE A 85 -1.98 10.27 -4.34
C ILE A 85 -2.75 10.84 -3.14
N TRP A 86 -3.41 11.99 -3.29
CA TRP A 86 -4.20 12.63 -2.24
C TRP A 86 -5.69 12.33 -2.39
N SER A 87 -6.19 11.34 -1.64
CA SER A 87 -7.61 11.20 -1.37
C SER A 87 -7.85 10.98 0.14
N PRO A 88 -8.41 11.98 0.85
CA PRO A 88 -8.53 11.95 2.30
C PRO A 88 -9.41 10.81 2.81
N ILE A 89 -10.42 10.39 2.03
CA ILE A 89 -11.27 9.23 2.34
C ILE A 89 -10.43 7.95 2.41
N TRP A 90 -9.52 7.74 1.47
CA TRP A 90 -8.72 6.51 1.42
C TRP A 90 -7.60 6.49 2.46
N ILE A 91 -7.11 7.65 2.89
CA ILE A 91 -6.18 7.76 4.03
C ILE A 91 -6.88 7.29 5.31
N LEU A 92 -8.12 7.73 5.52
CA LEU A 92 -8.97 7.28 6.62
C LEU A 92 -9.21 5.77 6.59
N VAL A 93 -9.49 5.20 5.41
CA VAL A 93 -9.65 3.75 5.24
C VAL A 93 -8.35 3.00 5.53
N SER A 94 -7.19 3.49 5.08
CA SER A 94 -5.91 2.83 5.37
C SER A 94 -5.52 2.91 6.85
N LEU A 95 -5.96 3.96 7.55
CA LEU A 95 -5.76 4.13 8.99
C LEU A 95 -6.78 3.36 9.84
N ALA A 96 -7.88 2.87 9.25
CA ALA A 96 -8.93 2.15 9.98
C ALA A 96 -8.39 1.01 10.85
N PRO A 97 -7.53 0.08 10.38
CA PRO A 97 -7.00 -0.99 11.25
C PRO A 97 -6.16 -0.43 12.42
N THR A 98 -5.42 0.65 12.19
CA THR A 98 -4.64 1.33 13.24
C THR A 98 -5.55 1.99 14.28
N VAL A 99 -6.63 2.65 13.84
CA VAL A 99 -7.62 3.29 14.74
C VAL A 99 -8.41 2.24 15.53
N ILE A 100 -8.82 1.14 14.88
CA ILE A 100 -9.51 0.03 15.54
C ILE A 100 -8.61 -0.55 16.64
N ALA A 101 -7.32 -0.73 16.37
CA ALA A 101 -6.35 -1.20 17.37
C ALA A 101 -6.20 -0.23 18.57
N VAL A 102 -6.36 1.08 18.37
CA VAL A 102 -6.38 2.06 19.48
C VAL A 102 -7.67 1.96 20.30
N LEU A 103 -8.82 1.80 19.65
CA LEU A 103 -10.12 1.74 20.33
C LEU A 103 -10.34 0.42 21.10
N TRP A 104 -9.70 -0.66 20.67
CA TRP A 104 -9.69 -1.95 21.36
C TRP A 104 -8.57 -2.13 22.39
N ARG A 105 -7.77 -1.08 22.63
CA ARG A 105 -6.68 -1.03 23.61
C ARG A 105 -7.14 -1.22 25.06
#